data_AF-A0A326U3J9-F1
#
_entry.id   AF-A0A326U3J9-F1
#
_cell.length_a   1.000
_cell.length_b   1.000
_cell.length_c   1.000
_cell.angle_alpha   90.00
_cell.angle_beta   90.00
_cell.angle_gamma   90.00
#
_symmetry.space_group_name_H-M   'P 1'
#
loop_
_entity.id
_entity.type
_entity.pdbx_description
1 polymer ?
#
loop_
_entity_poly.entity_id
_entity_poly.type
_entity_poly.pdbx_seq_one_letter_code
_entity_poly.pdbx_strand_id
1 'polypeptide(L)'
;MCGQSAWENRPGKGLRFVCQRYQYSLHADLVRARNLVLRTLLVRQDWARTGQVSLVPDVSDKEAKAERLHQFSEVRWSSDTSLPLYDTFVISGEEHYFRAKPP
;
A
#
# COMPACT_ATOMS: atom_id res chain seq x y z
N MET A 1 6.09 12.85 -10.58
CA MET A 1 6.58 11.69 -11.36
C MET A 1 5.96 11.68 -12.75
N CYS A 2 6.65 11.12 -13.74
CA CYS A 2 6.10 10.88 -15.07
C CYS A 2 5.51 9.47 -15.15
N GLY A 3 4.32 9.34 -15.74
CA GLY A 3 3.65 8.06 -15.97
C GLY A 3 3.44 7.79 -17.45
N GLN A 4 2.69 6.74 -17.75
CA GLN A 4 2.23 6.47 -19.12
C GLN A 4 1.09 7.43 -19.49
N SER A 5 1.44 8.70 -19.72
CA SER A 5 0.51 9.77 -20.14
C SER A 5 0.53 10.03 -21.63
N ALA A 6 1.55 9.55 -22.34
CA ALA A 6 1.76 9.73 -23.77
C ALA A 6 2.38 8.45 -24.35
N TRP A 7 2.12 8.15 -25.63
CA TRP A 7 2.70 6.99 -26.32
C TRP A 7 4.22 7.10 -26.40
N GLU A 8 4.68 8.32 -26.67
CA GLU A 8 6.06 8.72 -26.85
C GLU A 8 6.89 8.50 -25.58
N ASN A 9 6.24 8.34 -24.42
CA ASN A 9 6.96 8.02 -23.20
C ASN A 9 7.55 6.60 -23.20
N ARG A 10 7.11 5.73 -24.12
CA ARG A 10 7.58 4.34 -24.27
C ARG A 10 7.82 4.06 -25.76
N PRO A 11 8.79 4.75 -26.39
CA PRO A 11 8.98 4.67 -27.85
C PRO A 11 9.38 3.26 -28.27
N GLY A 12 8.70 2.70 -29.28
CA GLY A 12 8.96 1.33 -29.78
C GLY A 12 8.70 0.21 -28.76
N LYS A 13 8.13 0.56 -27.60
CA LYS A 13 7.82 -0.28 -26.43
C LYS A 13 8.89 -1.31 -26.03
N GLY A 14 10.17 -0.97 -26.18
CA GLY A 14 11.28 -1.62 -25.48
C GLY A 14 11.35 -1.25 -23.99
N LEU A 15 12.43 -1.63 -23.31
CA LEU A 15 12.61 -1.41 -21.86
C LEU A 15 12.87 0.05 -21.45
N ARG A 16 13.05 0.96 -22.41
CA ARG A 16 13.33 2.37 -22.16
C ARG A 16 12.04 3.18 -22.00
N PHE A 17 11.99 4.01 -20.98
CA PHE A 17 10.97 5.02 -20.76
C PHE A 17 11.60 6.41 -20.84
N VAL A 18 10.99 7.30 -21.61
CA VAL A 18 11.43 8.70 -21.77
C VAL A 18 10.31 9.59 -21.25
N CYS A 19 10.60 10.52 -20.34
CA CYS A 19 9.59 11.50 -19.95
C CYS A 19 9.73 12.77 -20.76
N GLN A 20 8.75 13.11 -21.59
CA GLN A 20 8.78 14.38 -22.33
C GLN A 20 8.73 15.63 -21.43
N ARG A 21 8.01 15.53 -20.30
CA ARG A 21 7.83 16.66 -19.37
C ARG A 21 9.10 17.00 -18.57
N TYR A 22 9.84 15.99 -18.15
CA TYR A 22 10.99 16.14 -17.25
C TYR A 22 12.32 15.75 -17.91
N GLN A 23 12.30 15.40 -19.20
CA GLN A 23 13.46 15.12 -20.04
C GLN A 23 14.44 14.09 -19.46
N TYR A 24 13.93 13.09 -18.72
CA TYR A 24 14.72 11.97 -18.23
C TYR A 24 14.43 10.69 -19.01
N SER A 25 15.43 9.81 -19.06
CA SER A 25 15.31 8.46 -19.60
C SER A 25 15.65 7.44 -18.51
N LEU A 26 14.74 6.50 -18.23
CA LEU A 26 14.90 5.46 -17.22
C LEU A 26 14.41 4.12 -17.75
N HIS A 27 14.68 3.05 -17.00
CA HIS A 27 14.06 1.75 -17.25
C HIS A 27 12.55 1.83 -16.99
N ALA A 28 11.75 1.28 -17.90
CA ALA A 28 10.29 1.30 -17.81
C ALA A 28 9.78 0.61 -16.54
N ASP A 29 10.43 -0.48 -16.12
CA ASP A 29 10.06 -1.20 -14.90
C ASP A 29 10.37 -0.40 -13.64
N LEU A 30 11.47 0.35 -13.63
CA LEU A 30 11.79 1.27 -12.53
C LEU A 30 10.75 2.39 -12.42
N VAL A 31 10.34 2.97 -13.55
CA VAL A 31 9.28 3.98 -13.59
C VAL A 31 7.95 3.39 -13.11
N ARG A 32 7.63 2.16 -13.52
CA ARG A 32 6.42 1.45 -13.07
C ARG A 32 6.45 1.17 -11.57
N ALA A 33 7.56 0.64 -11.04
CA ALA A 33 7.71 0.33 -9.62
C ALA A 33 7.54 1.58 -8.75
N ARG A 34 8.19 2.67 -9.11
CA ARG A 34 8.06 3.96 -8.40
C ARG A 34 6.63 4.50 -8.41
N ASN A 35 5.98 4.49 -9.57
CA ASN A 35 4.59 4.96 -9.68
C ASN A 35 3.62 4.05 -8.91
N LEU A 36 3.85 2.74 -8.89
CA LEU A 36 3.04 1.79 -8.12
C LEU A 36 3.16 2.07 -6.63
N VAL A 37 4.39 2.16 -6.10
CA VAL A 37 4.64 2.44 -4.68
C VAL A 37 4.00 3.76 -4.26
N LEU A 38 4.18 4.83 -5.03
CA LEU A 38 3.57 6.12 -4.69
C LEU A 38 2.03 6.07 -4.69
N ARG A 39 1.40 5.36 -5.64
CA ARG A 39 -0.06 5.20 -5.65
C ARG A 39 -0.54 4.41 -4.44
N THR A 40 0.15 3.32 -4.09
CA THR A 40 -0.19 2.53 -2.91
C THR A 40 -0.05 3.36 -1.63
N LEU A 41 1.02 4.13 -1.50
CA LEU A 41 1.21 5.01 -0.34
C LEU A 41 0.11 6.07 -0.26
N LEU A 42 -0.23 6.71 -1.38
CA LEU A 42 -1.30 7.72 -1.42
C LEU A 42 -2.65 7.12 -1.03
N VAL A 43 -3.00 5.94 -1.55
CA VAL A 43 -4.27 5.26 -1.19
C VAL A 43 -4.29 4.90 0.28
N ARG A 44 -3.19 4.41 0.85
CA ARG A 44 -3.12 4.09 2.28
C ARG A 44 -3.24 5.33 3.17
N GLN A 45 -2.59 6.42 2.78
CA GLN A 45 -2.67 7.69 3.51
C GLN A 45 -4.08 8.27 3.44
N ASP A 46 -4.71 8.26 2.26
CA ASP A 46 -6.07 8.74 2.12
C ASP A 46 -7.02 7.88 2.94
N TRP A 47 -6.90 6.55 2.86
CA TRP A 47 -7.70 5.63 3.65
C TRP A 47 -7.55 5.84 5.16
N ALA A 48 -6.31 5.98 5.66
CA ALA A 48 -6.06 6.26 7.07
C ALA A 48 -6.70 7.57 7.53
N ARG A 49 -6.87 8.55 6.62
CA ARG A 49 -7.46 9.86 6.91
C ARG A 49 -8.98 9.90 6.75
N THR A 50 -9.52 9.25 5.72
CA THR A 50 -10.93 9.39 5.29
C THR A 50 -11.77 8.15 5.55
N GLY A 51 -11.14 7.01 5.83
CA GLY A 51 -11.81 5.71 5.87
C GLY A 51 -12.22 5.17 4.50
N GLN A 52 -11.82 5.82 3.40
CA GLN A 52 -12.13 5.40 2.02
C GLN A 52 -10.90 4.86 1.29
N VAL A 53 -11.05 3.71 0.62
CA VAL A 53 -9.96 3.04 -0.13
C VAL A 53 -9.95 3.46 -1.61
N SER A 54 -10.96 4.21 -2.07
CA SER A 54 -11.12 4.63 -3.46
C SER A 54 -10.73 6.10 -3.66
N LEU A 55 -10.06 6.39 -4.78
CA LEU A 55 -9.74 7.75 -5.23
C LEU A 55 -10.93 8.47 -5.89
N VAL A 56 -12.07 7.79 -6.06
CA VAL A 56 -13.29 8.33 -6.67
C VAL A 56 -14.12 9.03 -5.59
N PRO A 57 -14.75 10.20 -5.86
CA PRO A 57 -15.69 10.80 -4.94
C PRO A 57 -16.76 9.76 -4.57
N ASP A 58 -16.88 9.44 -3.29
CA ASP A 58 -17.91 8.54 -2.80
C ASP A 58 -19.27 9.27 -2.87
N VAL A 59 -19.92 9.21 -4.03
CA VAL A 59 -21.27 9.74 -4.29
C VAL A 59 -22.38 8.82 -3.74
N SER A 60 -22.01 7.79 -2.99
CA SER A 60 -22.96 6.88 -2.36
C SER A 60 -23.75 7.61 -1.26
N ASP A 61 -25.05 7.34 -1.17
CA ASP A 61 -25.89 7.86 -0.09
C ASP A 61 -25.42 7.36 1.30
N LYS A 62 -25.83 8.07 2.35
CA LYS A 62 -25.40 7.81 3.74
C LYS A 62 -25.69 6.37 4.19
N GLU A 63 -26.81 5.79 3.76
CA GLU A 63 -27.18 4.39 4.07
C GLU A 63 -26.24 3.38 3.41
N ALA A 64 -25.92 3.57 2.12
CA ALA A 64 -24.96 2.72 1.42
C ALA A 64 -23.55 2.79 2.03
N LYS A 65 -23.17 3.94 2.60
CA LYS A 65 -21.92 4.10 3.35
C LYS A 65 -21.96 3.35 4.68
N ALA A 66 -23.08 3.40 5.40
CA ALA A 66 -23.25 2.71 6.68
C ALA A 66 -23.20 1.18 6.50
N GLU A 67 -23.85 0.64 5.47
CA GLU A 67 -23.84 -0.78 5.15
C GLU A 67 -22.45 -1.28 4.73
N ARG A 68 -21.73 -0.51 3.91
CA ARG A 68 -20.34 -0.81 3.51
C ARG A 68 -19.41 -0.81 4.73
N LEU A 69 -19.55 0.15 5.64
CA LEU A 69 -18.77 0.21 6.87
C LEU A 69 -19.07 -0.98 7.80
N HIS A 70 -20.33 -1.40 7.89
CA HIS A 70 -20.73 -2.60 8.62
C HIS A 70 -20.08 -3.86 8.03
N GLN A 71 -20.13 -4.01 6.70
CA GLN A 71 -19.51 -5.14 6.00
C GLN A 71 -17.98 -5.22 6.19
N PHE A 72 -17.29 -4.08 6.20
CA PHE A 72 -15.84 -4.03 6.41
C PHE A 72 -15.44 -3.88 7.88
N SER A 73 -16.38 -3.85 8.82
CA SER A 73 -16.09 -3.71 10.25
C SER A 73 -15.28 -4.88 10.81
N GLU A 74 -15.45 -6.06 10.19
CA GLU A 74 -14.72 -7.29 10.49
C GLU A 74 -13.36 -7.37 9.77
N VAL A 75 -13.19 -6.62 8.68
CA VAL A 75 -11.94 -6.55 7.91
C VAL A 75 -11.00 -5.54 8.56
N ARG A 76 -10.54 -5.85 9.77
CA ARG A 76 -9.43 -5.13 10.39
C ARG A 76 -8.12 -5.73 9.90
N TRP A 77 -7.28 -4.90 9.30
CA TRP A 77 -5.87 -5.22 9.23
C TRP A 77 -5.36 -5.25 10.67
N SER A 78 -4.78 -6.37 11.09
CA SER A 78 -4.11 -6.46 12.39
C SER A 78 -3.16 -5.28 12.54
N SER A 79 -3.26 -4.56 13.66
CA SER A 79 -2.28 -3.52 14.01
C SER A 79 -0.89 -4.12 14.27
N ASP A 80 -0.85 -5.45 14.44
CA ASP A 80 0.36 -6.24 14.54
C ASP A 80 1.14 -6.18 13.24
N THR A 81 2.08 -5.24 13.18
CA THR A 81 3.32 -5.48 12.44
C THR A 81 4.06 -6.55 13.22
N SER A 82 3.72 -7.82 13.00
CA SER A 82 4.46 -8.95 13.55
C SER A 82 5.83 -9.02 12.86
N LEU A 83 6.78 -8.25 13.40
CA LEU A 83 8.19 -8.52 13.21
C LEU A 83 8.69 -9.26 14.44
N PRO A 84 8.78 -10.60 14.41
CA PRO A 84 9.87 -11.24 15.10
C PRO A 84 11.09 -11.14 14.18
N LEU A 85 11.81 -10.02 14.26
CA LEU A 85 13.22 -10.01 13.88
C LEU A 85 14.01 -10.63 15.03
N TYR A 86 13.83 -11.92 15.25
CA TYR A 86 14.90 -12.89 15.44
C TYR A 86 14.29 -14.30 15.43
N ASP A 87 14.78 -15.07 14.45
CA ASP A 87 14.92 -16.52 14.38
C ASP A 87 13.82 -17.43 14.93
N THR A 88 13.17 -18.09 13.97
CA THR A 88 13.01 -19.55 13.87
C THR A 88 13.05 -20.34 15.18
N PHE A 89 11.93 -20.94 15.57
CA PHE A 89 11.76 -22.40 15.59
C PHE A 89 10.35 -22.71 16.13
N VAL A 90 9.55 -23.39 15.31
CA VAL A 90 8.34 -24.07 15.79
C VAL A 90 8.80 -25.15 16.75
N ILE A 91 8.55 -24.97 18.05
CA ILE A 91 8.38 -26.08 18.98
C ILE A 91 7.13 -25.81 19.83
N SER A 92 6.19 -26.73 19.69
CA SER A 92 5.00 -26.92 20.51
C SER A 92 5.35 -26.91 22.00
N GLY A 93 4.54 -26.21 22.82
CA GLY A 93 4.42 -26.53 24.24
C GLY A 93 4.54 -25.35 25.20
N GLU A 94 3.38 -25.01 25.77
CA GLU A 94 3.11 -24.54 27.14
C GLU A 94 3.72 -23.22 27.67
N GLU A 95 2.78 -22.41 28.18
CA GLU A 95 2.94 -21.15 28.90
C GLU A 95 3.84 -21.31 30.13
N HIS A 96 4.60 -20.28 30.52
CA HIS A 96 4.68 -19.84 31.93
C HIS A 96 5.44 -18.51 32.03
N TYR A 97 4.73 -17.49 32.51
CA TYR A 97 5.15 -16.10 32.62
C TYR A 97 6.09 -15.91 33.83
N PHE A 98 7.38 -15.63 33.61
CA PHE A 98 8.29 -15.17 34.68
C PHE A 98 8.61 -13.68 34.49
N ARG A 99 8.06 -12.86 35.39
CA ARG A 99 8.30 -11.42 35.48
C ARG A 99 9.62 -11.16 36.21
N ALA A 100 10.67 -10.77 35.48
CA ALA A 100 11.90 -10.27 36.10
C ALA A 100 11.73 -8.78 36.49
N LYS A 101 12.12 -8.45 37.72
CA LYS A 101 12.07 -7.12 38.34
C LYS A 101 13.27 -6.29 37.84
N PRO A 102 13.09 -5.04 37.37
CA PRO A 102 14.22 -4.19 36.96
C PRO A 102 14.98 -3.65 38.19
N PRO A 103 16.24 -3.19 38.01
CA PRO A 103 17.17 -2.83 39.08
C PRO A 103 16.70 -1.67 39.98
#